data_AF-A0A8T3MZB0-F1
#
_entry.id   AF-A0A8T3MZB0-F1
#
_cell.length_a   1.000
_cell.length_b   1.000
_cell.length_c   1.000
_cell.angle_alpha   90.00
_cell.angle_beta   90.00
_cell.angle_gamma   90.00
#
_symmetry.space_group_name_H-M   'P 1'
#
loop_
_entity.id
_entity.type
_entity.pdbx_description
1 polymer ?
#
loop_
_entity_poly.entity_id
_entity_poly.type
_entity_poly.pdbx_seq_one_letter_code
_entity_poly.pdbx_strand_id
1 'polypeptide(L)'
;MSAVSRRILRVRKLLIGLEIVLLLFTMVAPIGTIAAEPTPTPTQSPAPLTQPTPDPSVAPPPDPSAAPTPDPTATPMPDPTATPAPTPSPDPSPTDAPSPTVAPAPSDSPVPTATLAPVTLAPYIVTFVAGTTAAEQTNAIAAAGATDLDSIAVLRMHAVSASDAAVASLRADASVASVELDRSRAAEATPDDPSYVDQWSLAKIGWDQAYGSINPTGTAIVAILDTGVDASQPDLAGKLVAGTSLLASSETTDPNGHGTAMAGIIAAGTNNGIGIAGVGYDGVKVMPITVLNSSGLGRDSDVIEGLVWAADHGADVALMAFSASGYSSALQSAVDYAWSKGVVLVAATGNDGSSVAAFPAGDAGVIGVSATTSADTLASFSNYGQAVFLGAPGSGIISLGGSISGTSAAAAHVAGAAALLAANDS
;
A
#
# COMPACT_ATOMS: atom_id res chain seq x y z
N MET A 1 -19.98 -1.18 21.85
CA MET A 1 -18.53 -1.48 21.73
C MET A 1 -17.79 -0.16 21.55
N SER A 2 -16.73 0.12 22.31
CA SER A 2 -16.02 1.41 22.21
C SER A 2 -15.18 1.49 20.93
N ALA A 3 -14.74 2.71 20.56
CA ALA A 3 -13.83 2.90 19.43
C ALA A 3 -12.51 2.12 19.63
N VAL A 4 -11.96 2.16 20.84
CA VAL A 4 -10.75 1.40 21.25
C VAL A 4 -10.97 -0.11 21.12
N SER A 5 -12.11 -0.65 21.60
CA SER A 5 -12.42 -2.09 21.43
C SER A 5 -12.58 -2.50 19.96
N ARG A 6 -12.99 -1.60 19.07
CA ARG A 6 -13.03 -1.86 17.62
C ARG A 6 -11.62 -1.87 17.01
N ARG A 7 -10.75 -0.91 17.37
CA ARG A 7 -9.33 -0.90 16.95
C ARG A 7 -8.57 -2.15 17.41
N ILE A 8 -8.69 -2.54 18.69
CA ILE A 8 -8.04 -3.77 19.21
C ILE A 8 -8.54 -5.03 18.50
N LEU A 9 -9.83 -5.11 18.16
CA LEU A 9 -10.36 -6.24 17.38
C LEU A 9 -9.87 -6.23 15.92
N ARG A 10 -9.65 -5.06 15.31
CA ARG A 10 -9.00 -4.90 14.00
C ARG A 10 -7.56 -5.40 14.03
N VAL A 11 -6.72 -4.93 14.96
CA VAL A 11 -5.32 -5.38 15.08
C VAL A 11 -5.22 -6.90 15.19
N ARG A 12 -6.06 -7.53 16.04
CA ARG A 12 -6.09 -8.99 16.15
C ARG A 12 -6.48 -9.68 14.84
N LYS A 13 -7.44 -9.15 14.09
CA LYS A 13 -7.80 -9.67 12.76
C LYS A 13 -6.69 -9.46 11.73
N LEU A 14 -5.99 -8.33 11.78
CA LEU A 14 -4.89 -8.00 10.88
C LEU A 14 -3.72 -8.98 11.06
N LEU A 15 -3.34 -9.24 12.31
CA LEU A 15 -2.29 -10.21 12.67
C LEU A 15 -2.69 -11.63 12.25
N ILE A 16 -3.93 -12.05 12.52
CA ILE A 16 -4.45 -13.35 12.07
C ILE A 16 -4.50 -13.43 10.54
N GLY A 17 -4.86 -12.35 9.84
CA GLY A 17 -4.85 -12.28 8.39
C GLY A 17 -3.43 -12.43 7.81
N LEU A 18 -2.46 -11.73 8.41
CA LEU A 18 -1.05 -11.82 8.06
C LEU A 18 -0.49 -13.24 8.27
N GLU A 19 -0.82 -13.89 9.39
CA GLU A 19 -0.47 -15.31 9.63
C GLU A 19 -1.16 -16.27 8.64
N ILE A 20 -2.43 -16.05 8.29
CA ILE A 20 -3.17 -16.90 7.33
C ILE A 20 -2.59 -16.78 5.92
N VAL A 21 -2.22 -15.57 5.47
CA VAL A 21 -1.52 -15.36 4.21
C VAL A 21 -0.18 -16.11 4.22
N LEU A 22 0.60 -16.01 5.31
CA LEU A 22 1.87 -16.71 5.45
C LEU A 22 1.72 -18.25 5.41
N LEU A 23 0.68 -18.79 6.06
CA LEU A 23 0.38 -20.22 6.06
C LEU A 23 0.02 -20.75 4.66
N LEU A 24 -0.73 -19.98 3.86
CA LEU A 24 -1.08 -20.36 2.48
C LEU A 24 0.14 -20.48 1.56
N PHE A 25 1.19 -19.67 1.76
CA PHE A 25 2.43 -19.79 1.00
C PHE A 25 3.25 -21.05 1.35
N THR A 26 3.22 -21.52 2.60
CA THR A 26 3.98 -22.73 3.00
C THR A 26 3.43 -24.04 2.41
N MET A 27 2.18 -24.06 1.93
CA MET A 27 1.52 -25.24 1.35
C MET A 27 1.93 -25.56 -0.10
N VAL A 28 2.74 -24.71 -0.75
CA VAL A 28 3.11 -24.85 -2.18
C VAL A 28 4.58 -25.28 -2.38
N ALA A 29 5.40 -25.29 -1.32
CA ALA A 29 6.79 -25.76 -1.40
C ALA A 29 6.85 -27.31 -1.32
N PRO A 30 7.46 -28.00 -2.32
CA PRO A 30 7.63 -29.45 -2.24
C PRO A 30 8.62 -29.82 -1.12
N ILE A 31 8.25 -30.81 -0.31
CA ILE A 31 9.07 -31.29 0.82
C ILE A 31 10.36 -31.94 0.28
N GLY A 32 11.45 -31.18 0.29
CA GLY A 32 12.80 -31.70 0.07
C GLY A 32 13.27 -32.50 1.28
N THR A 33 13.65 -33.76 1.07
CA THR A 33 14.13 -34.65 2.13
C THR A 33 15.42 -34.10 2.77
N ILE A 34 15.31 -33.62 4.00
CA ILE A 34 16.47 -33.16 4.78
C ILE A 34 17.27 -34.39 5.25
N ALA A 35 18.50 -34.55 4.76
CA ALA A 35 19.44 -35.52 5.31
C ALA A 35 19.95 -35.01 6.67
N ALA A 36 20.09 -35.92 7.65
CA ALA A 36 20.56 -35.56 8.99
C ALA A 36 22.05 -35.16 8.95
N GLU A 37 22.37 -33.95 9.40
CA GLU A 37 23.76 -33.51 9.58
C GLU A 37 24.41 -34.17 10.82
N PRO A 38 25.73 -34.43 10.78
CA PRO A 38 26.44 -35.07 11.89
C PRO A 38 26.74 -34.11 13.04
N THR A 39 26.64 -34.62 14.27
CA THR A 39 26.90 -33.89 15.52
C THR A 39 28.29 -33.25 15.56
N PRO A 40 28.43 -31.94 15.87
CA PRO A 40 29.74 -31.30 16.00
C PRO A 40 30.46 -31.68 17.31
N THR A 41 31.74 -32.05 17.18
CA THR A 41 32.66 -32.32 18.30
C THR A 41 33.09 -31.01 18.99
N PRO A 42 33.11 -30.92 20.34
CA PRO A 42 33.47 -29.69 21.04
C PRO A 42 34.95 -29.34 20.83
N THR A 43 35.22 -28.13 20.34
CA THR A 43 36.57 -27.56 20.23
C THR A 43 36.78 -26.48 21.30
N GLN A 44 38.01 -26.36 21.81
CA GLN A 44 38.31 -25.67 23.06
C GLN A 44 38.20 -24.14 23.02
N SER A 45 37.89 -23.55 24.18
CA SER A 45 37.82 -22.10 24.40
C SER A 45 39.15 -21.40 24.12
N PRO A 46 39.17 -20.29 23.35
CA PRO A 46 40.32 -19.39 23.30
C PRO A 46 40.45 -18.59 24.61
N ALA A 47 41.69 -18.19 24.92
CA ALA A 47 42.04 -17.38 26.09
C ALA A 47 41.76 -15.87 25.84
N PRO A 48 41.54 -15.06 26.89
CA PRO A 48 41.18 -13.65 26.73
C PRO A 48 42.34 -12.79 26.18
N LEU A 49 42.03 -11.95 25.20
CA LEU A 49 42.96 -10.96 24.63
C LEU A 49 43.13 -9.76 25.58
N THR A 50 44.37 -9.36 25.83
CA THR A 50 44.71 -8.17 26.61
C THR A 50 44.55 -6.89 25.79
N GLN A 51 43.81 -5.90 26.30
CA GLN A 51 43.74 -4.56 25.72
C GLN A 51 45.11 -3.84 25.75
N PRO A 52 45.49 -3.11 24.68
CA PRO A 52 46.55 -2.12 24.75
C PRO A 52 46.06 -0.82 25.42
N THR A 53 46.89 -0.23 26.28
CA THR A 53 46.67 1.11 26.87
C THR A 53 46.77 2.23 25.83
N PRO A 54 46.04 3.35 25.98
CA PRO A 54 46.08 4.48 25.06
C PRO A 54 47.36 5.32 25.19
N ASP A 55 47.83 5.83 24.05
CA ASP A 55 49.01 6.71 23.91
C ASP A 55 48.64 8.19 24.22
N PRO A 56 49.30 8.86 25.19
CA PRO A 56 48.96 10.23 25.59
C PRO A 56 49.69 11.30 24.76
N SER A 57 49.49 11.35 23.44
CA SER A 57 50.06 12.43 22.61
C SER A 57 49.30 12.77 21.31
N VAL A 58 48.06 13.24 21.43
CA VAL A 58 47.40 14.04 20.37
C VAL A 58 46.74 15.27 20.98
N ALA A 59 47.13 16.46 20.51
CA ALA A 59 46.55 17.74 20.95
C ALA A 59 45.20 18.01 20.24
N PRO A 60 44.23 18.64 20.91
CA PRO A 60 42.95 18.99 20.30
C PRO A 60 43.09 20.14 19.29
N PRO A 61 42.28 20.16 18.21
CA PRO A 61 42.19 21.30 17.29
C PRO A 61 41.50 22.51 17.95
N PRO A 62 41.78 23.75 17.49
CA PRO A 62 41.23 24.97 18.08
C PRO A 62 39.76 25.24 17.71
N ASP A 63 39.10 25.94 18.62
CA ASP A 63 37.68 26.32 18.64
C ASP A 63 37.34 27.47 17.64
N PRO A 64 36.32 27.34 16.77
CA PRO A 64 35.88 28.41 15.89
C PRO A 64 34.73 29.24 16.50
N SER A 65 35.07 30.16 17.40
CA SER A 65 34.14 31.18 17.90
C SER A 65 34.44 32.56 17.31
N ALA A 66 33.68 32.97 16.29
CA ALA A 66 33.45 34.37 15.92
C ALA A 66 32.34 34.50 14.85
N ALA A 67 31.17 34.99 15.24
CA ALA A 67 30.19 35.55 14.30
C ALA A 67 30.55 37.02 13.98
N PRO A 68 30.21 37.53 12.79
CA PRO A 68 29.96 38.95 12.59
C PRO A 68 28.46 39.27 12.50
N THR A 69 28.08 40.36 13.16
CA THR A 69 26.74 40.98 13.22
C THR A 69 26.23 41.52 11.86
N PRO A 70 24.90 41.78 11.73
CA PRO A 70 24.31 42.29 10.49
C PRO A 70 24.51 43.81 10.32
N ASP A 71 24.45 44.29 9.08
CA ASP A 71 24.39 45.72 8.74
C ASP A 71 22.99 46.05 8.15
N PRO A 72 22.35 47.20 8.48
CA PRO A 72 20.91 47.40 8.23
C PRO A 72 20.58 48.45 7.15
N THR A 73 19.27 48.67 6.95
CA THR A 73 18.65 49.85 6.29
C THR A 73 18.80 49.91 4.73
N ALA A 74 17.88 50.51 3.95
CA ALA A 74 16.67 51.26 4.29
C ALA A 74 15.57 51.27 3.19
N THR A 75 14.32 51.19 3.64
CA THR A 75 13.14 51.99 3.20
C THR A 75 12.44 51.79 1.84
N PRO A 76 11.13 52.18 1.74
CA PRO A 76 10.19 51.71 0.70
C PRO A 76 9.61 52.84 -0.19
N MET A 77 8.76 52.47 -1.17
CA MET A 77 7.59 53.22 -1.71
C MET A 77 7.15 52.62 -3.09
N PRO A 78 5.94 52.89 -3.62
CA PRO A 78 4.63 52.75 -2.97
C PRO A 78 3.59 52.02 -3.87
N ASP A 79 2.48 51.57 -3.28
CA ASP A 79 1.21 51.41 -4.02
C ASP A 79 0.52 52.78 -4.09
N PRO A 80 -0.04 53.20 -5.26
CA PRO A 80 -1.50 53.16 -5.35
C PRO A 80 -2.05 52.93 -6.78
N THR A 81 -3.19 52.26 -6.93
CA THR A 81 -4.51 52.94 -7.18
C THR A 81 -5.68 51.97 -7.45
N ALA A 82 -6.90 52.49 -7.24
CA ALA A 82 -8.16 51.75 -7.26
C ALA A 82 -8.83 51.62 -8.65
N THR A 83 -9.85 50.76 -8.68
CA THR A 83 -10.83 50.51 -9.74
C THR A 83 -11.54 51.79 -10.23
N PRO A 84 -12.10 51.82 -11.45
CA PRO A 84 -13.56 51.58 -11.55
C PRO A 84 -14.02 50.78 -12.79
N ALA A 85 -15.18 50.12 -12.67
CA ALA A 85 -15.96 49.57 -13.78
C ALA A 85 -17.13 50.51 -14.15
N PRO A 86 -17.45 50.64 -15.45
CA PRO A 86 -18.85 50.61 -15.96
C PRO A 86 -18.94 49.91 -17.36
N THR A 87 -20.06 49.45 -17.94
CA THR A 87 -21.49 49.27 -17.58
C THR A 87 -22.09 48.24 -18.59
N PRO A 88 -23.28 47.62 -18.36
CA PRO A 88 -23.86 46.63 -19.28
C PRO A 88 -24.54 47.26 -20.52
N SER A 89 -24.83 46.44 -21.53
CA SER A 89 -25.63 46.80 -22.71
C SER A 89 -26.79 45.80 -22.91
N PRO A 90 -27.95 46.19 -23.51
CA PRO A 90 -29.23 45.54 -23.23
C PRO A 90 -29.70 44.50 -24.26
N ASP A 91 -30.63 43.66 -23.81
CA ASP A 91 -31.50 42.77 -24.58
C ASP A 91 -32.64 43.55 -25.29
N PRO A 92 -33.02 43.16 -26.52
CA PRO A 92 -34.33 43.45 -27.10
C PRO A 92 -35.20 42.20 -27.27
N SER A 93 -36.33 42.21 -26.55
CA SER A 93 -37.46 41.25 -26.65
C SER A 93 -38.19 41.25 -28.01
N PRO A 94 -39.12 40.31 -28.28
CA PRO A 94 -39.43 39.82 -29.62
C PRO A 94 -40.42 40.66 -30.44
N THR A 95 -40.43 40.41 -31.76
CA THR A 95 -41.38 40.98 -32.73
C THR A 95 -42.37 39.92 -33.21
N ASP A 96 -43.67 40.22 -33.13
CA ASP A 96 -44.75 39.40 -33.70
C ASP A 96 -44.74 39.34 -35.24
N ALA A 97 -45.05 38.16 -35.79
CA ALA A 97 -45.39 37.97 -37.21
C ALA A 97 -46.46 36.85 -37.36
N PRO A 98 -47.31 36.88 -38.40
CA PRO A 98 -48.70 36.41 -38.26
C PRO A 98 -48.94 34.92 -38.54
N SER A 99 -50.05 34.43 -37.98
CA SER A 99 -50.61 33.09 -38.19
C SER A 99 -51.07 32.86 -39.64
N PRO A 100 -50.64 31.77 -40.31
CA PRO A 100 -51.22 31.32 -41.58
C PRO A 100 -52.47 30.46 -41.36
N THR A 101 -53.45 30.64 -42.24
CA THR A 101 -54.73 29.92 -42.24
C THR A 101 -54.57 28.43 -42.57
N VAL A 102 -55.25 27.56 -41.82
CA VAL A 102 -55.30 26.11 -42.07
C VAL A 102 -56.20 25.80 -43.27
N ALA A 103 -55.68 25.02 -44.22
CA ALA A 103 -56.46 24.29 -45.22
C ALA A 103 -56.33 22.77 -44.95
N PRO A 104 -57.40 21.97 -45.09
CA PRO A 104 -57.33 20.54 -44.80
C PRO A 104 -56.67 19.77 -45.96
N ALA A 105 -55.58 19.06 -45.67
CA ALA A 105 -54.98 18.07 -46.56
C ALA A 105 -55.61 16.67 -46.35
N PRO A 106 -55.67 15.80 -47.37
CA PRO A 106 -56.33 14.50 -47.27
C PRO A 106 -55.57 13.53 -46.36
N SER A 107 -56.32 12.73 -45.59
CA SER A 107 -55.77 11.67 -44.74
C SER A 107 -55.43 10.43 -45.57
N ASP A 108 -54.15 10.30 -45.94
CA ASP A 108 -53.50 9.01 -46.21
C ASP A 108 -52.13 9.01 -45.53
N SER A 109 -52.12 8.69 -44.22
CA SER A 109 -50.90 8.42 -43.47
C SER A 109 -50.75 6.91 -43.30
N PRO A 110 -49.64 6.29 -43.71
CA PRO A 110 -49.42 4.88 -43.45
C PRO A 110 -49.37 4.63 -41.94
N VAL A 111 -49.96 3.52 -41.50
CA VAL A 111 -49.87 3.05 -40.11
C VAL A 111 -48.39 2.95 -39.74
N PRO A 112 -47.93 3.53 -38.61
CA PRO A 112 -46.53 3.43 -38.22
C PRO A 112 -46.22 1.97 -37.89
N THR A 113 -45.40 1.34 -38.74
CA THR A 113 -44.79 0.04 -38.43
C THR A 113 -43.98 0.22 -37.15
N ALA A 114 -44.38 -0.47 -36.09
CA ALA A 114 -43.68 -0.41 -34.81
C ALA A 114 -42.24 -0.94 -34.99
N THR A 115 -41.28 -0.02 -35.02
CA THR A 115 -39.85 -0.38 -34.92
C THR A 115 -39.62 -0.99 -33.55
N LEU A 116 -39.45 -2.31 -33.51
CA LEU A 116 -39.10 -3.02 -32.27
C LEU A 116 -37.78 -2.45 -31.74
N ALA A 117 -37.73 -2.19 -30.43
CA ALA A 117 -36.50 -1.75 -29.77
C ALA A 117 -35.41 -2.83 -29.97
N PRO A 118 -34.13 -2.43 -30.18
CA PRO A 118 -33.06 -3.39 -30.41
C PRO A 118 -32.89 -4.31 -29.18
N VAL A 119 -32.96 -5.61 -29.42
CA VAL A 119 -32.77 -6.62 -28.37
C VAL A 119 -31.34 -6.56 -27.88
N THR A 120 -31.15 -6.28 -26.60
CA THR A 120 -29.84 -6.27 -25.96
C THR A 120 -29.42 -7.71 -25.67
N LEU A 121 -28.21 -8.08 -26.08
CA LEU A 121 -27.61 -9.39 -25.82
C LEU A 121 -26.40 -9.21 -24.88
N ALA A 122 -26.25 -10.12 -23.93
CA ALA A 122 -25.12 -10.19 -23.01
C ALA A 122 -24.59 -11.63 -22.91
N PRO A 123 -23.32 -11.83 -22.49
CA PRO A 123 -22.73 -13.15 -22.41
C PRO A 123 -23.09 -13.84 -21.07
N TYR A 124 -23.42 -15.13 -21.13
CA TYR A 124 -23.81 -15.96 -19.99
C TYR A 124 -23.17 -17.34 -20.04
N ILE A 125 -22.97 -17.95 -18.87
CA ILE A 125 -22.64 -19.37 -18.73
C ILE A 125 -23.91 -20.11 -18.34
N VAL A 126 -24.30 -21.10 -19.13
CA VAL A 126 -25.42 -22.02 -18.86
C VAL A 126 -24.84 -23.36 -18.40
N THR A 127 -25.19 -23.80 -17.19
CA THR A 127 -24.78 -25.11 -16.66
C THR A 127 -25.97 -26.07 -16.71
N PHE A 128 -25.79 -27.29 -17.24
CA PHE A 128 -26.84 -28.30 -17.35
C PHE A 128 -26.75 -29.41 -16.29
N VAL A 129 -27.91 -29.96 -15.93
CA VAL A 129 -28.03 -31.01 -14.92
C VAL A 129 -27.31 -32.30 -15.35
N ALA A 130 -26.85 -33.09 -14.38
CA ALA A 130 -26.17 -34.34 -14.68
C ALA A 130 -27.09 -35.33 -15.42
N GLY A 131 -26.60 -35.90 -16.52
CA GLY A 131 -27.35 -36.84 -17.37
C GLY A 131 -27.82 -36.24 -18.70
N THR A 132 -27.83 -34.92 -18.87
CA THR A 132 -28.15 -34.29 -20.17
C THR A 132 -27.10 -34.63 -21.22
N THR A 133 -27.54 -35.10 -22.39
CA THR A 133 -26.71 -35.28 -23.58
C THR A 133 -26.36 -33.94 -24.22
N ALA A 134 -25.27 -33.88 -25.01
CA ALA A 134 -24.89 -32.65 -25.72
C ALA A 134 -25.99 -32.14 -26.67
N ALA A 135 -26.74 -33.06 -27.30
CA ALA A 135 -27.87 -32.69 -28.17
C ALA A 135 -29.01 -32.02 -27.39
N GLU A 136 -29.33 -32.47 -26.18
CA GLU A 136 -30.33 -31.82 -25.32
C GLU A 136 -29.87 -30.42 -24.87
N GLN A 137 -28.58 -30.27 -24.55
CA GLN A 137 -27.98 -28.99 -24.15
C GLN A 137 -28.09 -27.95 -25.27
N THR A 138 -27.61 -28.26 -26.49
CA THR A 138 -27.71 -27.35 -27.64
C THR A 138 -29.17 -27.09 -28.06
N ASN A 139 -30.06 -28.08 -27.96
CA ASN A 139 -31.49 -27.91 -28.26
C ASN A 139 -32.16 -26.92 -27.29
N ALA A 140 -31.84 -26.97 -25.99
CA ALA A 140 -32.39 -26.05 -24.99
C ALA A 140 -31.91 -24.59 -25.23
N ILE A 141 -30.62 -24.41 -25.57
CA ILE A 141 -30.04 -23.10 -25.94
C ILE A 141 -30.76 -22.53 -27.17
N ALA A 142 -30.91 -23.33 -28.21
CA ALA A 142 -31.59 -22.93 -29.44
C ALA A 142 -33.09 -22.64 -29.22
N ALA A 143 -33.79 -23.45 -28.42
CA ALA A 143 -35.21 -23.26 -28.09
C ALA A 143 -35.47 -21.98 -27.29
N ALA A 144 -34.52 -21.58 -26.43
CA ALA A 144 -34.56 -20.31 -25.71
C ALA A 144 -34.24 -19.08 -26.59
N GLY A 145 -33.75 -19.28 -27.81
CA GLY A 145 -33.30 -18.18 -28.69
C GLY A 145 -31.97 -17.55 -28.25
N ALA A 146 -31.15 -18.27 -27.49
CA ALA A 146 -29.77 -17.87 -27.19
C ALA A 146 -28.81 -18.37 -28.30
N THR A 147 -27.71 -17.66 -28.52
CA THR A 147 -26.65 -18.08 -29.44
C THR A 147 -25.59 -18.84 -28.66
N ASP A 148 -25.39 -20.12 -28.98
CA ASP A 148 -24.29 -20.94 -28.44
C ASP A 148 -22.95 -20.43 -28.99
N LEU A 149 -21.99 -20.14 -28.12
CA LEU A 149 -20.67 -19.58 -28.49
C LEU A 149 -19.54 -20.60 -28.33
N ASP A 150 -19.54 -21.34 -27.21
CA ASP A 150 -18.55 -22.37 -26.89
C ASP A 150 -19.07 -23.35 -25.82
N SER A 151 -18.47 -24.54 -25.71
CA SER A 151 -18.91 -25.59 -24.78
C SER A 151 -17.77 -26.20 -23.96
N ILE A 152 -17.99 -26.33 -22.65
CA ILE A 152 -17.09 -27.00 -21.70
C ILE A 152 -17.75 -28.34 -21.33
N ALA A 153 -17.72 -29.27 -22.28
CA ALA A 153 -18.49 -30.53 -22.22
C ALA A 153 -18.28 -31.37 -20.95
N VAL A 154 -17.07 -31.36 -20.37
CA VAL A 154 -16.75 -32.08 -19.12
C VAL A 154 -17.54 -31.56 -17.91
N LEU A 155 -17.91 -30.28 -17.91
CA LEU A 155 -18.74 -29.63 -16.88
C LEU A 155 -20.22 -29.51 -17.28
N ARG A 156 -20.58 -29.86 -18.53
CA ARG A 156 -21.90 -29.57 -19.15
C ARG A 156 -22.25 -28.08 -19.07
N MET A 157 -21.27 -27.24 -19.41
CA MET A 157 -21.43 -25.78 -19.46
C MET A 157 -21.33 -25.28 -20.90
N HIS A 158 -22.09 -24.25 -21.21
CA HIS A 158 -22.04 -23.52 -22.49
C HIS A 158 -21.89 -22.03 -22.23
N ALA A 159 -20.99 -21.38 -22.96
CA ALA A 159 -20.94 -19.92 -23.07
C ALA A 159 -21.92 -19.50 -24.16
N VAL A 160 -22.85 -18.59 -23.85
CA VAL A 160 -23.93 -18.17 -24.76
C VAL A 160 -24.06 -16.65 -24.81
N SER A 161 -24.48 -16.12 -25.95
CA SER A 161 -24.99 -14.75 -26.06
C SER A 161 -26.51 -14.78 -26.01
N ALA A 162 -27.10 -14.13 -25.00
CA ALA A 162 -28.53 -14.24 -24.69
C ALA A 162 -29.16 -12.88 -24.32
N SER A 163 -30.45 -12.74 -24.64
CA SER A 163 -31.30 -11.65 -24.14
C SER A 163 -31.91 -12.01 -22.80
N ASP A 164 -32.44 -11.03 -22.06
CA ASP A 164 -33.15 -11.28 -20.79
C ASP A 164 -34.31 -12.28 -20.93
N ALA A 165 -35.01 -12.27 -22.07
CA ALA A 165 -36.08 -13.23 -22.36
C ALA A 165 -35.54 -14.65 -22.57
N ALA A 166 -34.41 -14.80 -23.27
CA ALA A 166 -33.74 -16.09 -23.45
C ALA A 166 -33.18 -16.62 -22.13
N VAL A 167 -32.60 -15.75 -21.29
CA VAL A 167 -32.13 -16.09 -19.93
C VAL A 167 -33.29 -16.52 -19.04
N ALA A 168 -34.44 -15.84 -19.10
CA ALA A 168 -35.64 -16.24 -18.37
C ALA A 168 -36.16 -17.61 -18.83
N SER A 169 -36.14 -17.88 -20.15
CA SER A 169 -36.50 -19.18 -20.72
C SER A 169 -35.56 -20.29 -20.24
N LEU A 170 -34.24 -20.08 -20.30
CA LEU A 170 -33.22 -21.04 -19.85
C LEU A 170 -33.35 -21.33 -18.35
N ARG A 171 -33.62 -20.31 -17.51
CA ARG A 171 -33.84 -20.49 -16.07
C ARG A 171 -35.14 -21.23 -15.71
N ALA A 172 -36.07 -21.36 -16.65
CA ALA A 172 -37.31 -22.12 -16.49
C ALA A 172 -37.20 -23.56 -17.04
N ASP A 173 -36.13 -23.90 -17.76
CA ASP A 173 -35.92 -25.23 -18.33
C ASP A 173 -35.39 -26.20 -17.26
N ALA A 174 -36.07 -27.34 -17.11
CA ALA A 174 -35.71 -28.35 -16.10
C ALA A 174 -34.38 -29.08 -16.36
N SER A 175 -33.81 -28.95 -17.56
CA SER A 175 -32.48 -29.46 -17.89
C SER A 175 -31.34 -28.51 -17.49
N VAL A 176 -31.65 -27.24 -17.22
CA VAL A 176 -30.68 -26.21 -16.84
C VAL A 176 -30.55 -26.15 -15.31
N ALA A 177 -29.31 -26.28 -14.82
CA ALA A 177 -28.96 -26.17 -13.40
C ALA A 177 -28.69 -24.72 -12.96
N SER A 178 -28.03 -23.91 -13.79
CA SER A 178 -27.83 -22.48 -13.53
C SER A 178 -27.64 -21.68 -14.83
N VAL A 179 -27.94 -20.36 -14.76
CA VAL A 179 -27.60 -19.38 -15.80
C VAL A 179 -27.00 -18.16 -15.13
N GLU A 180 -25.69 -17.99 -15.29
CA GLU A 180 -24.86 -16.98 -14.62
C GLU A 180 -24.25 -16.04 -15.65
N LEU A 181 -24.03 -14.76 -15.28
CA LEU A 181 -23.39 -13.81 -16.18
C LEU A 181 -21.95 -14.24 -16.45
N ASP A 182 -21.56 -14.34 -17.71
CA ASP A 182 -20.17 -14.60 -18.07
C ASP A 182 -19.36 -13.32 -17.85
N ARG A 183 -18.56 -13.32 -16.78
CA ARG A 183 -17.83 -12.13 -16.33
C ARG A 183 -16.46 -12.11 -16.97
N SER A 184 -16.16 -11.03 -17.69
CA SER A 184 -14.80 -10.73 -18.10
C SER A 184 -13.85 -10.67 -16.89
N ARG A 185 -12.64 -11.18 -17.10
CA ARG A 185 -11.50 -11.03 -16.19
C ARG A 185 -10.40 -10.30 -16.97
N ALA A 186 -9.86 -9.24 -16.39
CA ALA A 186 -8.68 -8.57 -16.94
C ALA A 186 -7.40 -9.22 -16.38
N ALA A 187 -6.35 -9.23 -17.19
CA ALA A 187 -5.00 -9.44 -16.67
C ALA A 187 -4.49 -8.15 -16.02
N GLU A 188 -3.65 -8.31 -15.00
CA GLU A 188 -2.86 -7.32 -14.25
C GLU A 188 -2.91 -5.87 -14.76
N ALA A 189 -3.46 -4.98 -13.93
CA ALA A 189 -3.31 -3.55 -14.11
C ALA A 189 -1.85 -3.17 -13.77
N THR A 190 -0.94 -3.23 -14.72
CA THR A 190 0.40 -2.63 -14.54
C THR A 190 0.23 -1.12 -14.38
N PRO A 191 0.71 -0.48 -13.29
CA PRO A 191 0.61 0.97 -13.13
C PRO A 191 1.56 1.69 -14.10
N ASP A 192 1.27 2.95 -14.42
CA ASP A 192 2.04 3.75 -15.38
C ASP A 192 3.31 4.44 -14.79
N ASP A 193 3.69 4.09 -13.56
CA ASP A 193 4.84 4.65 -12.85
C ASP A 193 6.16 4.17 -13.50
N PRO A 194 7.04 5.05 -14.04
CA PRO A 194 8.14 4.66 -14.91
C PRO A 194 9.18 3.68 -14.33
N SER A 195 9.36 3.66 -13.01
CA SER A 195 10.30 2.74 -12.34
C SER A 195 9.66 1.46 -11.80
N TYR A 196 8.34 1.26 -11.96
CA TYR A 196 7.65 0.05 -11.51
C TYR A 196 8.28 -1.24 -12.07
N VAL A 197 8.73 -1.21 -13.33
CA VAL A 197 9.39 -2.37 -13.98
C VAL A 197 10.69 -2.81 -13.30
N ASP A 198 11.32 -1.93 -12.53
CA ASP A 198 12.53 -2.21 -11.74
C ASP A 198 12.20 -2.55 -10.27
N GLN A 199 10.95 -2.34 -9.82
CA GLN A 199 10.46 -2.65 -8.47
C GLN A 199 10.10 -4.13 -8.29
N TRP A 200 11.09 -5.01 -8.48
CA TRP A 200 10.96 -6.47 -8.33
C TRP A 200 10.28 -6.91 -7.01
N SER A 201 10.39 -6.10 -5.96
CA SER A 201 9.86 -6.39 -4.63
C SER A 201 8.33 -6.38 -4.57
N LEU A 202 7.65 -5.58 -5.40
CA LEU A 202 6.18 -5.51 -5.42
C LEU A 202 5.57 -6.82 -5.93
N ALA A 203 5.99 -7.26 -7.12
CA ALA A 203 5.61 -8.56 -7.66
C ALA A 203 5.96 -9.71 -6.69
N LYS A 204 7.10 -9.61 -5.98
CA LYS A 204 7.52 -10.64 -5.02
C LYS A 204 6.61 -10.77 -3.80
N ILE A 205 6.01 -9.68 -3.31
CA ILE A 205 5.05 -9.71 -2.18
C ILE A 205 3.60 -9.96 -2.62
N GLY A 206 3.37 -10.19 -3.91
CA GLY A 206 2.03 -10.40 -4.46
C GLY A 206 1.21 -9.12 -4.64
N TRP A 207 1.88 -7.98 -4.83
CA TRP A 207 1.23 -6.67 -5.01
C TRP A 207 0.35 -6.65 -6.26
N ASP A 208 0.82 -7.22 -7.37
CA ASP A 208 0.19 -7.21 -8.70
C ASP A 208 -1.17 -7.92 -8.71
N GLN A 209 -1.36 -8.90 -7.82
CA GLN A 209 -2.64 -9.60 -7.62
C GLN A 209 -3.59 -8.80 -6.73
N ALA A 210 -3.06 -7.98 -5.82
CA ALA A 210 -3.83 -7.12 -4.92
C ALA A 210 -4.26 -5.81 -5.60
N TYR A 211 -3.41 -5.21 -6.42
CA TYR A 211 -3.65 -3.94 -7.10
C TYR A 211 -4.79 -4.05 -8.11
N GLY A 212 -5.71 -3.08 -8.09
CA GLY A 212 -6.99 -3.12 -8.82
C GLY A 212 -8.03 -4.12 -8.29
N SER A 213 -7.61 -5.17 -7.56
CA SER A 213 -8.49 -6.15 -6.93
C SER A 213 -9.04 -5.69 -5.57
N ILE A 214 -8.18 -5.09 -4.74
CA ILE A 214 -8.56 -4.51 -3.44
C ILE A 214 -8.87 -3.02 -3.65
N ASN A 215 -9.98 -2.55 -3.09
CA ASN A 215 -10.45 -1.18 -3.23
C ASN A 215 -10.71 -0.63 -1.82
N PRO A 216 -9.69 -0.04 -1.15
CA PRO A 216 -9.82 0.46 0.22
C PRO A 216 -10.98 1.45 0.37
N THR A 217 -11.80 1.29 1.41
CA THR A 217 -12.98 2.14 1.62
C THR A 217 -12.77 3.22 2.68
N GLY A 218 -11.68 3.14 3.44
CA GLY A 218 -11.29 4.14 4.43
C GLY A 218 -9.88 4.68 4.20
N THR A 219 -9.22 5.06 5.29
CA THR A 219 -7.85 5.56 5.25
C THR A 219 -7.09 5.06 6.47
N ALA A 220 -5.85 4.60 6.26
CA ALA A 220 -4.92 4.20 7.31
C ALA A 220 -3.70 5.12 7.33
N ILE A 221 -3.21 5.44 8.53
CA ILE A 221 -2.05 6.30 8.73
C ILE A 221 -0.85 5.46 9.20
N VAL A 222 0.27 5.55 8.46
CA VAL A 222 1.57 5.01 8.84
C VAL A 222 2.43 6.13 9.43
N ALA A 223 2.67 6.08 10.73
CA ALA A 223 3.70 6.90 11.35
C ALA A 223 5.08 6.35 11.00
N ILE A 224 5.95 7.19 10.42
CA ILE A 224 7.34 6.85 10.12
C ILE A 224 8.21 7.57 11.15
N LEU A 225 8.70 6.81 12.13
CA LEU A 225 9.69 7.29 13.10
C LEU A 225 11.06 7.16 12.46
N ASP A 226 11.62 8.27 11.98
CA ASP A 226 12.86 8.28 11.20
C ASP A 226 13.52 9.68 11.19
N THR A 227 14.20 10.01 10.10
CA THR A 227 14.96 11.25 9.83
C THR A 227 14.12 12.42 9.32
N GLY A 228 12.81 12.21 9.16
CA GLY A 228 11.86 13.14 8.54
C GLY A 228 11.34 12.61 7.21
N VAL A 229 10.50 13.40 6.52
CA VAL A 229 10.06 13.10 5.15
C VAL A 229 10.06 14.39 4.35
N ASP A 230 10.74 14.41 3.20
CA ASP A 230 10.71 15.54 2.28
C ASP A 230 9.33 15.69 1.64
N ALA A 231 8.56 16.66 2.15
CA ALA A 231 7.22 16.98 1.67
C ALA A 231 7.20 17.64 0.27
N SER A 232 8.36 17.98 -0.29
CA SER A 232 8.48 18.50 -1.66
C SER A 232 8.58 17.41 -2.73
N GLN A 233 8.75 16.13 -2.34
CA GLN A 233 8.77 15.01 -3.28
C GLN A 233 7.46 14.92 -4.08
N PRO A 234 7.48 15.07 -5.41
CA PRO A 234 6.26 15.06 -6.23
C PRO A 234 5.45 13.77 -6.10
N ASP A 235 6.13 12.65 -5.88
CA ASP A 235 5.52 11.32 -5.75
C ASP A 235 4.87 11.07 -4.38
N LEU A 236 5.11 11.96 -3.40
CA LEU A 236 4.40 11.96 -2.11
C LEU A 236 3.28 13.03 -2.06
N ALA A 237 2.96 13.67 -3.20
CA ALA A 237 1.93 14.70 -3.27
C ALA A 237 0.57 14.17 -2.78
N GLY A 238 0.03 14.79 -1.73
CA GLY A 238 -1.23 14.38 -1.11
C GLY A 238 -1.19 13.04 -0.34
N LYS A 239 -0.01 12.42 -0.18
CA LYS A 239 0.18 11.19 0.60
C LYS A 239 0.54 11.47 2.07
N LEU A 240 0.99 12.68 2.40
CA LEU A 240 1.35 13.05 3.78
C LEU A 240 0.15 13.61 4.59
N VAL A 241 0.15 13.35 5.90
CA VAL A 241 -0.64 14.06 6.92
C VAL A 241 0.29 14.84 7.86
N ALA A 242 -0.27 15.66 8.74
CA ALA A 242 0.50 16.41 9.73
C ALA A 242 1.33 15.45 10.62
N GLY A 243 2.62 15.76 10.73
CA GLY A 243 3.59 15.03 11.54
C GLY A 243 4.10 15.86 12.71
N THR A 244 5.25 15.47 13.25
CA THR A 244 5.99 16.26 14.23
C THR A 244 7.49 15.96 14.16
N SER A 245 8.31 16.88 14.67
CA SER A 245 9.74 16.67 14.87
C SER A 245 10.07 16.82 16.35
N LEU A 246 10.77 15.82 16.90
CA LEU A 246 11.26 15.82 18.28
C LEU A 246 12.69 16.41 18.35
N LEU A 247 13.20 16.87 17.21
CA LEU A 247 14.50 17.52 17.03
C LEU A 247 14.29 18.96 16.58
N ALA A 248 15.36 19.77 16.58
CA ALA A 248 15.31 21.18 16.16
C ALA A 248 15.12 21.41 14.64
N SER A 249 14.78 20.37 13.88
CA SER A 249 14.49 20.35 12.44
C SER A 249 12.99 20.36 12.14
N SER A 250 12.60 20.65 10.89
CA SER A 250 11.21 20.47 10.41
C SER A 250 10.92 19.00 10.13
N GLU A 251 9.69 18.55 10.39
CA GLU A 251 9.18 17.24 10.00
C GLU A 251 8.96 17.08 8.48
N THR A 252 8.79 18.21 7.78
CA THR A 252 8.53 18.28 6.33
C THR A 252 9.81 18.28 5.47
N THR A 253 10.97 18.06 6.11
CA THR A 253 12.28 18.05 5.47
C THR A 253 13.06 16.83 5.94
N ASP A 254 13.81 16.21 5.04
CA ASP A 254 14.65 15.06 5.37
C ASP A 254 16.08 15.29 4.84
N PRO A 255 16.98 15.84 5.67
CA PRO A 255 18.37 16.09 5.26
C PRO A 255 19.22 14.81 5.18
N ASN A 256 18.68 13.64 5.53
CA ASN A 256 19.35 12.35 5.44
C ASN A 256 18.88 11.53 4.22
N GLY A 257 17.58 11.56 3.95
CA GLY A 257 16.89 10.87 2.86
C GLY A 257 16.30 9.51 3.24
N HIS A 258 16.65 8.94 4.40
CA HIS A 258 16.22 7.60 4.80
C HIS A 258 14.71 7.52 5.06
N GLY A 259 14.14 8.46 5.81
CA GLY A 259 12.70 8.47 6.11
C GLY A 259 11.86 8.73 4.85
N THR A 260 12.37 9.54 3.92
CA THR A 260 11.77 9.75 2.59
C THR A 260 11.80 8.48 1.74
N ALA A 261 12.90 7.72 1.77
CA ALA A 261 12.98 6.41 1.11
C ALA A 261 12.02 5.38 1.76
N MET A 262 11.76 5.45 3.06
CA MET A 262 10.74 4.60 3.71
C MET A 262 9.32 5.02 3.29
N ALA A 263 9.04 6.33 3.24
CA ALA A 263 7.77 6.88 2.78
C ALA A 263 7.43 6.49 1.33
N GLY A 264 8.44 6.47 0.45
CA GLY A 264 8.32 5.99 -0.93
C GLY A 264 7.84 4.54 -1.00
N ILE A 265 8.54 3.61 -0.33
CA ILE A 265 8.16 2.18 -0.28
C ILE A 265 6.74 2.01 0.27
N ILE A 266 6.37 2.78 1.31
CA ILE A 266 5.06 2.66 1.96
C ILE A 266 3.93 3.19 1.07
N ALA A 267 4.04 4.41 0.53
CA ALA A 267 2.89 5.12 -0.04
C ALA A 267 3.26 6.17 -1.09
N ALA A 268 4.30 5.96 -1.90
CA ALA A 268 4.44 6.69 -3.16
C ALA A 268 3.13 6.66 -3.98
N GLY A 269 2.98 7.62 -4.89
CA GLY A 269 1.91 7.61 -5.87
C GLY A 269 1.85 6.29 -6.62
N THR A 270 0.69 5.94 -7.14
CA THR A 270 0.58 4.75 -7.98
C THR A 270 -0.31 5.11 -9.13
N ASN A 271 0.14 4.77 -10.32
CA ASN A 271 -0.46 5.16 -11.58
C ASN A 271 -0.63 6.69 -11.68
N ASN A 272 0.44 7.44 -11.43
CA ASN A 272 0.49 8.90 -11.56
C ASN A 272 1.42 9.40 -12.69
N GLY A 273 2.03 8.47 -13.45
CA GLY A 273 2.97 8.74 -14.54
C GLY A 273 4.36 9.22 -14.11
N ILE A 274 4.73 9.14 -12.83
CA ILE A 274 6.05 9.52 -12.30
C ILE A 274 6.58 8.49 -11.30
N GLY A 275 7.89 8.51 -11.04
CA GLY A 275 8.49 7.80 -9.92
C GLY A 275 8.19 6.29 -9.83
N ILE A 276 7.70 5.87 -8.67
CA ILE A 276 7.58 4.48 -8.21
C ILE A 276 6.17 4.21 -7.66
N ALA A 277 5.71 2.97 -7.68
CA ALA A 277 4.51 2.56 -6.96
C ALA A 277 4.79 2.28 -5.48
N GLY A 278 3.93 2.77 -4.57
CA GLY A 278 3.96 2.42 -3.15
C GLY A 278 3.24 1.09 -2.86
N VAL A 279 3.65 0.38 -1.80
CA VAL A 279 2.96 -0.86 -1.36
C VAL A 279 1.51 -0.55 -0.95
N GLY A 280 1.29 0.53 -0.20
CA GLY A 280 -0.01 1.11 0.10
C GLY A 280 -0.49 2.03 -1.03
N TYR A 281 -0.80 1.45 -2.18
CA TYR A 281 -1.12 2.19 -3.41
C TYR A 281 -2.31 3.16 -3.24
N ASP A 282 -3.35 2.75 -2.52
CA ASP A 282 -4.53 3.56 -2.20
C ASP A 282 -4.92 3.43 -0.71
N GLY A 283 -5.67 4.39 -0.19
CA GLY A 283 -6.13 4.43 1.20
C GLY A 283 -5.04 4.65 2.26
N VAL A 284 -3.75 4.72 1.90
CA VAL A 284 -2.64 4.89 2.85
C VAL A 284 -2.12 6.33 2.85
N LYS A 285 -1.83 6.84 4.05
CA LYS A 285 -1.14 8.12 4.29
C LYS A 285 0.07 7.94 5.20
N VAL A 286 1.06 8.81 5.06
CA VAL A 286 2.27 8.85 5.89
C VAL A 286 2.22 10.02 6.86
N MET A 287 2.56 9.76 8.11
CA MET A 287 2.73 10.73 9.20
C MET A 287 4.23 10.79 9.54
N PRO A 288 4.96 11.86 9.15
CA PRO A 288 6.38 12.00 9.47
C PRO A 288 6.59 12.24 10.97
N ILE A 289 7.45 11.44 11.62
CA ILE A 289 7.84 11.62 13.03
C ILE A 289 9.38 11.67 13.11
N THR A 290 9.96 12.87 13.12
CA THR A 290 11.42 13.03 13.11
C THR A 290 11.99 12.76 14.50
N VAL A 291 12.68 11.62 14.65
CA VAL A 291 13.37 11.18 15.89
C VAL A 291 14.86 10.88 15.66
N LEU A 292 15.29 10.79 14.40
CA LEU A 292 16.68 10.63 14.00
C LEU A 292 17.20 11.93 13.38
N ASN A 293 18.44 12.30 13.67
CA ASN A 293 19.07 13.50 13.12
C ASN A 293 19.61 13.27 11.69
N SER A 294 20.21 14.29 11.08
CA SER A 294 20.79 14.21 9.72
C SER A 294 21.85 13.12 9.52
N SER A 295 22.41 12.56 10.59
CA SER A 295 23.35 11.43 10.56
C SER A 295 22.69 10.08 10.83
N GLY A 296 21.36 10.01 10.88
CA GLY A 296 20.60 8.79 11.20
C GLY A 296 20.64 8.39 12.67
N LEU A 297 21.00 9.30 13.59
CA LEU A 297 21.15 9.02 15.01
C LEU A 297 20.06 9.70 15.85
N GLY A 298 19.42 8.96 16.74
CA GLY A 298 18.41 9.46 17.69
C GLY A 298 18.66 8.95 19.11
N ARG A 299 17.80 9.35 20.05
CA ARG A 299 17.80 8.87 21.44
C ARG A 299 16.50 8.14 21.75
N ASP A 300 16.55 7.18 22.67
CA ASP A 300 15.37 6.53 23.25
C ASP A 300 14.29 7.53 23.69
N SER A 301 14.67 8.67 24.28
CA SER A 301 13.73 9.72 24.69
C SER A 301 12.86 10.21 23.53
N ASP A 302 13.50 10.45 22.40
CA ASP A 302 12.92 11.11 21.23
C ASP A 302 12.05 10.09 20.48
N VAL A 303 12.51 8.83 20.42
CA VAL A 303 11.74 7.67 19.92
C VAL A 303 10.50 7.39 20.77
N ILE A 304 10.64 7.38 22.10
CA ILE A 304 9.54 7.16 23.05
C ILE A 304 8.48 8.24 22.91
N GLU A 305 8.89 9.52 22.88
CA GLU A 305 7.95 10.64 22.71
C GLU A 305 7.27 10.60 21.35
N GLY A 306 8.02 10.33 20.27
CA GLY A 306 7.47 10.17 18.92
C GLY A 306 6.46 9.02 18.79
N LEU A 307 6.71 7.87 19.44
CA LEU A 307 5.82 6.71 19.39
C LEU A 307 4.52 6.96 20.17
N VAL A 308 4.62 7.59 21.33
CA VAL A 308 3.45 8.05 22.11
C VAL A 308 2.64 9.07 21.31
N TRP A 309 3.30 10.06 20.71
CA TRP A 309 2.66 11.08 19.88
C TRP A 309 1.92 10.47 18.70
N ALA A 310 2.56 9.57 17.94
CA ALA A 310 1.95 8.88 16.80
C ALA A 310 0.68 8.12 17.19
N ALA A 311 0.73 7.38 18.30
CA ALA A 311 -0.41 6.63 18.81
C ALA A 311 -1.57 7.53 19.25
N ASP A 312 -1.28 8.73 19.77
CA ASP A 312 -2.29 9.71 20.18
C ASP A 312 -2.84 10.56 19.03
N HIS A 313 -2.08 10.73 17.94
CA HIS A 313 -2.50 11.45 16.74
C HIS A 313 -3.13 10.54 15.67
N GLY A 314 -3.41 9.28 16.04
CA GLY A 314 -4.30 8.41 15.29
C GLY A 314 -3.63 7.50 14.27
N ALA A 315 -2.31 7.31 14.34
CA ALA A 315 -1.62 6.28 13.57
C ALA A 315 -2.30 4.91 13.72
N ASP A 316 -2.35 4.14 12.64
CA ASP A 316 -2.83 2.77 12.61
C ASP A 316 -1.65 1.79 12.53
N VAL A 317 -0.53 2.22 11.93
CA VAL A 317 0.75 1.53 11.90
C VAL A 317 1.86 2.50 12.33
N ALA A 318 2.85 2.04 13.08
CA ALA A 318 4.10 2.77 13.32
C ALA A 318 5.29 1.94 12.82
N LEU A 319 6.05 2.53 11.90
CA LEU A 319 7.32 2.00 11.39
C LEU A 319 8.47 2.64 12.18
N MET A 320 9.30 1.79 12.76
CA MET A 320 10.59 2.14 13.38
C MET A 320 11.68 1.50 12.53
N ALA A 321 12.09 2.19 11.46
CA ALA A 321 12.98 1.65 10.42
C ALA A 321 14.47 1.64 10.82
N PHE A 322 14.75 1.51 12.11
CA PHE A 322 16.07 1.54 12.72
C PHE A 322 16.18 0.44 13.79
N SER A 323 17.40 0.17 14.24
CA SER A 323 17.68 -0.85 15.25
C SER A 323 18.88 -0.47 16.10
N ALA A 324 18.80 -0.67 17.42
CA ALA A 324 19.90 -0.48 18.36
C ALA A 324 20.10 -1.70 19.27
N SER A 325 21.33 -1.91 19.74
CA SER A 325 21.62 -2.92 20.76
C SER A 325 21.24 -2.43 22.16
N GLY A 326 20.69 -3.31 22.99
CA GLY A 326 20.39 -3.02 24.39
C GLY A 326 18.90 -2.80 24.61
N TYR A 327 18.32 -3.61 25.51
CA TYR A 327 16.91 -3.51 25.87
C TYR A 327 16.64 -2.28 26.75
N SER A 328 15.53 -1.60 26.47
CA SER A 328 15.09 -0.41 27.20
C SER A 328 13.67 -0.60 27.70
N SER A 329 13.49 -0.83 29.01
CA SER A 329 12.15 -0.99 29.61
C SER A 329 11.25 0.26 29.45
N ALA A 330 11.84 1.43 29.20
CA ALA A 330 11.12 2.65 28.87
C ALA A 330 10.57 2.59 27.43
N LEU A 331 11.36 2.07 26.48
CA LEU A 331 10.93 1.84 25.09
C LEU A 331 9.83 0.78 25.01
N GLN A 332 9.97 -0.34 25.72
CA GLN A 332 8.90 -1.34 25.87
C GLN A 332 7.62 -0.74 26.44
N SER A 333 7.70 0.21 27.38
CA SER A 333 6.52 0.89 27.92
C SER A 333 5.81 1.77 26.88
N ALA A 334 6.55 2.35 25.93
CA ALA A 334 5.99 3.10 24.81
C ALA A 334 5.37 2.19 23.74
N VAL A 335 6.01 1.04 23.47
CA VAL A 335 5.48 -0.06 22.65
C VAL A 335 4.15 -0.57 23.22
N ASP A 336 4.09 -0.88 24.52
CA ASP A 336 2.88 -1.32 25.21
C ASP A 336 1.77 -0.24 25.14
N TYR A 337 2.13 1.04 25.27
CA TYR A 337 1.19 2.15 25.14
C TYR A 337 0.58 2.24 23.73
N ALA A 338 1.41 2.26 22.69
CA ALA A 338 0.95 2.34 21.30
C ALA A 338 0.11 1.10 20.92
N TRP A 339 0.52 -0.09 21.35
CA TRP A 339 -0.26 -1.31 21.22
C TRP A 339 -1.63 -1.20 21.91
N SER A 340 -1.71 -0.60 23.10
CA SER A 340 -2.97 -0.38 23.81
C SER A 340 -3.95 0.57 23.07
N LYS A 341 -3.43 1.47 22.23
CA LYS A 341 -4.22 2.33 21.33
C LYS A 341 -4.66 1.62 20.06
N GLY A 342 -4.13 0.42 19.80
CA GLY A 342 -4.39 -0.38 18.61
C GLY A 342 -3.54 0.01 17.41
N VAL A 343 -2.31 0.47 17.65
CA VAL A 343 -1.30 0.69 16.59
C VAL A 343 -0.58 -0.63 16.30
N VAL A 344 -0.39 -0.96 15.02
CA VAL A 344 0.49 -2.07 14.60
C VAL A 344 1.93 -1.57 14.58
N LEU A 345 2.83 -2.27 15.28
CA LEU A 345 4.22 -1.85 15.45
C LEU A 345 5.12 -2.69 14.57
N VAL A 346 5.91 -2.06 13.71
CA VAL A 346 6.81 -2.73 12.74
C VAL A 346 8.21 -2.15 12.87
N ALA A 347 9.24 -2.99 12.93
CA ALA A 347 10.62 -2.52 13.10
C ALA A 347 11.65 -3.34 12.30
N ALA A 348 12.75 -2.67 11.96
CA ALA A 348 13.92 -3.29 11.33
C ALA A 348 14.70 -4.15 12.33
N THR A 349 15.10 -5.38 11.97
CA THR A 349 15.88 -6.24 12.88
C THR A 349 17.36 -5.90 12.95
N GLY A 350 17.86 -5.07 12.03
CA GLY A 350 19.25 -4.63 11.93
C GLY A 350 20.05 -5.34 10.84
N ASN A 351 21.25 -4.84 10.57
CA ASN A 351 22.02 -5.11 9.34
C ASN A 351 23.43 -5.68 9.61
N ASP A 352 23.59 -6.43 10.71
CA ASP A 352 24.88 -6.91 11.22
C ASP A 352 25.16 -8.40 10.91
N GLY A 353 24.22 -9.10 10.25
CA GLY A 353 24.28 -10.56 10.05
C GLY A 353 24.24 -11.34 11.37
N SER A 354 23.57 -10.80 12.39
CA SER A 354 23.61 -11.26 13.79
C SER A 354 22.34 -11.98 14.21
N SER A 355 22.47 -12.93 15.16
CA SER A 355 21.35 -13.57 15.87
C SER A 355 20.95 -12.85 17.17
N VAL A 356 21.70 -11.82 17.57
CA VAL A 356 21.45 -11.03 18.77
C VAL A 356 20.30 -10.07 18.51
N ALA A 357 19.28 -10.09 19.38
CA ALA A 357 18.14 -9.20 19.27
C ALA A 357 18.55 -7.72 19.36
N ALA A 358 18.09 -6.93 18.39
CA ALA A 358 18.16 -5.48 18.38
C ALA A 358 16.75 -4.89 18.57
N PHE A 359 16.68 -3.70 19.15
CA PHE A 359 15.45 -3.04 19.58
C PHE A 359 15.17 -1.82 18.68
N PRO A 360 13.91 -1.51 18.35
CA PRO A 360 12.68 -2.06 18.95
C PRO A 360 12.18 -3.40 18.38
N ALA A 361 12.81 -3.98 17.36
CA ALA A 361 12.34 -5.26 16.79
C ALA A 361 12.30 -6.45 17.78
N GLY A 362 13.15 -6.43 18.82
CA GLY A 362 13.14 -7.39 19.91
C GLY A 362 12.17 -7.08 21.06
N ASP A 363 11.45 -5.94 21.05
CA ASP A 363 10.46 -5.62 22.06
C ASP A 363 9.17 -6.45 21.86
N ALA A 364 8.52 -6.83 22.96
CA ALA A 364 7.30 -7.62 22.91
C ALA A 364 6.16 -6.80 22.27
N GLY A 365 5.49 -7.37 21.27
CA GLY A 365 4.43 -6.69 20.52
C GLY A 365 4.90 -5.95 19.27
N VAL A 366 6.19 -5.98 18.94
CA VAL A 366 6.73 -5.44 17.68
C VAL A 366 6.90 -6.54 16.63
N ILE A 367 6.47 -6.27 15.40
CA ILE A 367 6.75 -7.09 14.22
C ILE A 367 8.16 -6.75 13.75
N GLY A 368 9.16 -7.51 14.21
CA GLY A 368 10.53 -7.41 13.71
C GLY A 368 10.66 -8.05 12.32
N VAL A 369 11.22 -7.30 11.36
CA VAL A 369 11.29 -7.70 9.95
C VAL A 369 12.74 -7.88 9.49
N SER A 370 13.04 -9.08 9.00
CA SER A 370 14.30 -9.43 8.33
C SER A 370 14.26 -9.13 6.82
N ALA A 371 15.42 -8.93 6.19
CA ALA A 371 15.53 -8.57 4.78
C ALA A 371 15.82 -9.80 3.90
N THR A 372 15.06 -9.94 2.81
CA THR A 372 15.32 -10.92 1.74
C THR A 372 15.84 -10.27 0.46
N THR A 373 16.47 -11.09 -0.38
CA THR A 373 16.91 -10.73 -1.74
C THR A 373 15.86 -11.11 -2.79
N SER A 374 16.06 -10.68 -4.04
CA SER A 374 15.23 -11.10 -5.18
C SER A 374 15.24 -12.60 -5.45
N ALA A 375 16.23 -13.34 -4.93
CA ALA A 375 16.29 -14.80 -4.96
C ALA A 375 15.48 -15.48 -3.83
N ASP A 376 14.71 -14.71 -3.04
CA ASP A 376 13.94 -15.18 -1.88
C ASP A 376 14.77 -15.76 -0.73
N THR A 377 16.05 -15.42 -0.71
CA THR A 377 17.00 -15.81 0.34
C THR A 377 17.19 -14.68 1.33
N LEU A 378 17.51 -15.01 2.59
CA LEU A 378 17.93 -14.01 3.59
C LEU A 378 19.13 -13.22 3.06
N ALA A 379 19.05 -11.89 3.10
CA ALA A 379 20.15 -11.02 2.71
C ALA A 379 21.33 -11.20 3.69
N SER A 380 22.56 -11.20 3.20
CA SER A 380 23.75 -11.51 4.01
C SER A 380 24.00 -10.57 5.19
N PHE A 381 23.48 -9.33 5.11
CA PHE A 381 23.52 -8.36 6.20
C PHE A 381 22.36 -8.53 7.20
N SER A 382 21.28 -9.23 6.86
CA SER A 382 20.08 -9.23 7.71
C SER A 382 20.33 -9.91 9.04
N ASN A 383 19.98 -9.24 10.14
CA ASN A 383 19.85 -9.90 11.44
C ASN A 383 18.72 -10.94 11.40
N TYR A 384 18.89 -12.01 12.17
CA TYR A 384 18.03 -13.18 12.24
C TYR A 384 17.79 -13.62 13.69
N GLY A 385 17.07 -14.73 13.90
CA GLY A 385 16.81 -15.27 15.24
C GLY A 385 15.55 -14.69 15.90
N GLN A 386 15.55 -14.62 17.23
CA GLN A 386 14.31 -14.47 18.02
C GLN A 386 13.56 -13.14 17.83
N ALA A 387 14.24 -12.08 17.40
CA ALA A 387 13.62 -10.79 17.10
C ALA A 387 12.94 -10.74 15.71
N VAL A 388 13.05 -11.79 14.89
CA VAL A 388 12.37 -11.85 13.58
C VAL A 388 11.00 -12.48 13.74
N PHE A 389 9.96 -11.74 13.34
CA PHE A 389 8.62 -12.27 13.15
C PHE A 389 8.43 -12.79 11.71
N LEU A 390 8.87 -12.02 10.70
CA LEU A 390 8.82 -12.43 9.29
C LEU A 390 9.93 -11.79 8.45
N GLY A 391 10.12 -12.26 7.21
CA GLY A 391 11.03 -11.67 6.23
C GLY A 391 10.29 -10.98 5.08
N ALA A 392 10.85 -9.88 4.57
CA ALA A 392 10.34 -9.14 3.42
C ALA A 392 11.47 -8.59 2.54
N PRO A 393 11.21 -8.21 1.27
CA PRO A 393 12.21 -7.64 0.37
C PRO A 393 12.98 -6.46 0.98
N GLY A 394 14.31 -6.59 1.08
CA GLY A 394 15.16 -5.55 1.68
C GLY A 394 16.53 -5.37 1.02
N SER A 395 16.84 -6.04 -0.10
CA SER A 395 18.12 -5.90 -0.80
C SER A 395 17.93 -5.34 -2.21
N GLY A 396 18.50 -4.17 -2.50
CA GLY A 396 18.34 -3.50 -3.80
C GLY A 396 16.90 -3.09 -4.09
N ILE A 397 16.26 -2.44 -3.12
CA ILE A 397 14.89 -1.93 -3.23
C ILE A 397 14.94 -0.55 -3.87
N ILE A 398 14.18 -0.34 -4.95
CA ILE A 398 14.05 0.97 -5.59
C ILE A 398 13.08 1.82 -4.77
N SER A 399 13.49 3.03 -4.40
CA SER A 399 12.65 4.01 -3.70
C SER A 399 12.97 5.46 -4.11
N LEU A 400 12.28 6.42 -3.50
CA LEU A 400 12.57 7.84 -3.59
C LEU A 400 13.98 8.10 -3.04
N GLY A 401 14.81 8.83 -3.80
CA GLY A 401 16.23 9.02 -3.52
C GLY A 401 17.16 7.91 -4.07
N GLY A 402 16.62 6.82 -4.63
CA GLY A 402 17.39 5.78 -5.31
C GLY A 402 17.22 4.37 -4.72
N SER A 403 18.20 3.50 -4.93
CA SER A 403 18.15 2.13 -4.41
C SER A 403 18.71 2.03 -2.98
N ILE A 404 17.96 1.37 -2.09
CA ILE A 404 18.31 1.14 -0.70
C ILE A 404 18.42 -0.37 -0.40
N SER A 405 19.31 -0.74 0.53
CA SER A 405 19.41 -2.09 1.07
C SER A 405 19.47 -2.04 2.60
N GLY A 406 18.56 -2.76 3.26
CA GLY A 406 18.45 -2.81 4.70
C GLY A 406 17.16 -3.49 5.17
N THR A 407 17.18 -3.95 6.42
CA THR A 407 15.96 -4.39 7.14
C THR A 407 14.95 -3.25 7.34
N SER A 408 15.38 -1.99 7.24
CA SER A 408 14.53 -0.81 7.15
C SER A 408 13.57 -0.87 5.96
N ALA A 409 14.09 -1.10 4.75
CA ALA A 409 13.29 -1.24 3.54
C ALA A 409 12.35 -2.46 3.59
N ALA A 410 12.78 -3.56 4.22
CA ALA A 410 11.93 -4.72 4.46
C ALA A 410 10.75 -4.38 5.41
N ALA A 411 11.04 -3.70 6.52
CA ALA A 411 10.03 -3.24 7.47
C ALA A 411 9.04 -2.25 6.82
N ALA A 412 9.49 -1.39 5.91
CA ALA A 412 8.62 -0.47 5.16
C ALA A 412 7.61 -1.18 4.25
N HIS A 413 7.98 -2.28 3.57
CA HIS A 413 7.01 -3.09 2.81
C HIS A 413 5.91 -3.67 3.73
N VAL A 414 6.31 -4.17 4.91
CA VAL A 414 5.37 -4.74 5.89
C VAL A 414 4.44 -3.67 6.47
N ALA A 415 4.97 -2.47 6.77
CA ALA A 415 4.17 -1.35 7.24
C ALA A 415 3.15 -0.88 6.18
N GLY A 416 3.56 -0.79 4.90
CA GLY A 416 2.65 -0.46 3.79
C GLY A 416 1.55 -1.50 3.59
N ALA A 417 1.89 -2.79 3.63
CA ALA A 417 0.92 -3.88 3.52
C ALA A 417 -0.07 -3.91 4.69
N ALA A 418 0.41 -3.73 5.92
CA ALA A 418 -0.43 -3.62 7.11
C ALA A 418 -1.40 -2.43 7.02
N ALA A 419 -0.94 -1.29 6.50
CA ALA A 419 -1.78 -0.11 6.31
C ALA A 419 -2.84 -0.30 5.23
N LEU A 420 -2.50 -0.92 4.09
CA LEU A 420 -3.45 -1.23 3.03
C LEU A 420 -4.59 -2.14 3.55
N LEU A 421 -4.25 -3.17 4.33
CA LEU A 421 -5.23 -4.03 4.99
C LEU A 421 -6.11 -3.25 5.99
N ALA A 422 -5.54 -2.34 6.77
CA ALA A 422 -6.28 -1.50 7.71
C ALA A 422 -7.24 -0.52 7.00
N ALA A 423 -6.83 0.05 5.86
CA ALA A 423 -7.66 0.93 5.03
C ALA A 423 -8.80 0.18 4.31
N ASN A 424 -8.61 -1.11 4.00
CA ASN A 424 -9.65 -1.98 3.46
C ASN A 424 -10.72 -2.36 4.51
N ASP A 425 -10.30 -2.70 5.73
CA ASP A 425 -11.18 -3.18 6.82
C ASP A 425 -11.90 -2.04 7.59
N SER A 426 -11.95 -0.83 7.02
CA SER A 426 -12.26 0.44 7.69
C SER A 426 -13.73 0.74 7.99
#